data_AF-A0A2V7QKU2-F1
#
_entry.id   AF-A0A2V7QKU2-F1
#
_cell.length_a   1.000
_cell.length_b   1.000
_cell.length_c   1.000
_cell.angle_alpha   90.00
_cell.angle_beta   90.00
_cell.angle_gamma   90.00
#
_symmetry.space_group_name_H-M   'P 1'
#
loop_
_entity.id
_entity.type
_entity.pdbx_description
1 polymer ?
#
loop_
_entity_poly.entity_id
_entity_poly.type
_entity_poly.pdbx_seq_one_letter_code
_entity_poly.pdbx_strand_id
1 'polypeptide(L)'
;MMHVNVMRLACFAAMSTATSGVCTAQRLTGPHSTGSVPAPVALDTRGLFQEKFARVGDDVFISGQPTEQGLRELRAQGVTTVVNLRSPPEMSRVPFDEAALVKELGMEYVYLPMRGTPELPYSPAAVKSFAAAMSGAKGKVLLHCTIAWRASHLWAAYLIQNRDVPVATALEQARMINLMDDMRMDGDRQPVEAFLGRALAEVGHGKR
;
A
#
# COMPACT_ATOMS: atom_id res chain seq x y z
N MET A 1 81.45 -6.08 10.46
CA MET A 1 80.65 -6.27 9.23
C MET A 1 79.18 -6.27 9.64
N MET A 2 78.42 -5.24 9.23
CA MET A 2 77.24 -5.35 8.33
C MET A 2 76.03 -6.04 9.03
N HIS A 3 74.82 -5.50 9.14
CA HIS A 3 74.11 -4.38 8.53
C HIS A 3 72.97 -3.97 9.49
N VAL A 4 72.67 -2.66 9.53
CA VAL A 4 71.46 -2.08 10.12
C VAL A 4 70.27 -2.39 9.20
N ASN A 5 69.11 -2.78 9.74
CA ASN A 5 67.86 -2.68 8.99
C ASN A 5 66.74 -2.11 9.86
N VAL A 6 66.40 -0.84 9.59
CA VAL A 6 65.33 -0.08 10.23
C VAL A 6 64.03 -0.43 9.53
N MET A 7 63.17 -1.22 10.20
CA MET A 7 61.84 -1.51 9.69
C MET A 7 60.91 -0.33 10.02
N ARG A 8 60.51 0.41 8.97
CA ARG A 8 59.55 1.53 9.06
C ARG A 8 58.16 1.00 9.40
N LEU A 9 57.62 1.43 10.52
CA LEU A 9 56.23 1.20 10.93
C LEU A 9 55.34 2.25 10.24
N ALA A 10 54.55 1.84 9.25
CA ALA A 10 53.54 2.70 8.63
C ALA A 10 52.19 2.49 9.32
N CYS A 11 51.78 3.44 10.18
CA CYS A 11 50.43 3.51 10.71
C CYS A 11 49.47 4.01 9.62
N PHE A 12 48.67 3.12 9.04
CA PHE A 12 47.50 3.49 8.25
C PHE A 12 46.33 3.76 9.20
N ALA A 13 46.04 5.04 9.45
CA ALA A 13 44.80 5.45 10.09
C ALA A 13 43.65 5.35 9.06
N ALA A 14 42.83 4.31 9.17
CA ALA A 14 41.60 4.19 8.40
C ALA A 14 40.55 5.15 8.98
N MET A 15 40.37 6.31 8.34
CA MET A 15 39.22 7.18 8.60
C MET A 15 37.98 6.54 7.96
N SER A 16 37.20 5.80 8.75
CA SER A 16 35.85 5.39 8.37
C SER A 16 34.95 6.63 8.30
N THR A 17 34.69 7.11 7.09
CA THR A 17 33.59 8.03 6.84
C THR A 17 32.29 7.24 6.92
N ALA A 18 31.66 7.25 8.10
CA ALA A 18 30.27 6.82 8.23
C ALA A 18 29.40 7.78 7.41
N THR A 19 28.92 7.33 6.26
CA THR A 19 27.90 8.05 5.50
C THR A 19 26.61 7.97 6.30
N SER A 20 26.27 9.05 6.99
CA SER A 20 24.96 9.26 7.60
C SER A 20 23.90 9.15 6.51
N GLY A 21 23.25 7.98 6.42
CA GLY A 21 22.10 7.81 5.55
C GLY A 21 21.02 8.79 6.00
N VAL A 22 20.75 9.79 5.19
CA VAL A 22 19.60 10.68 5.41
C VAL A 22 18.37 9.79 5.33
N CYS A 23 17.73 9.55 6.48
CA CYS A 23 16.45 8.87 6.57
C CYS A 23 15.39 9.82 6.00
N THR A 24 15.32 9.92 4.68
CA THR A 24 14.33 10.75 4.00
C THR A 24 12.95 10.19 4.35
N ALA A 25 12.08 11.02 4.94
CA ALA A 25 10.70 10.64 5.23
C ALA A 25 10.03 10.13 3.95
N GLN A 26 9.43 8.93 4.01
CA GLN A 26 8.81 8.26 2.87
C GLN A 26 7.33 8.61 2.83
N ARG A 27 7.06 9.89 2.58
CA ARG A 27 5.71 10.46 2.61
C ARG A 27 5.01 10.28 1.26
N LEU A 28 3.93 9.51 1.25
CA LEU A 28 3.15 9.15 0.06
C LEU A 28 1.83 9.94 -0.03
N THR A 29 1.37 10.55 1.07
CA THR A 29 0.12 11.33 1.11
C THR A 29 0.37 12.84 1.00
N GLY A 30 -0.65 13.56 0.56
CA GLY A 30 -0.62 15.01 0.37
C GLY A 30 -0.12 15.44 -1.03
N PRO A 31 -0.10 16.76 -1.31
CA PRO A 31 0.17 17.31 -2.64
C PRO A 31 1.64 17.21 -3.08
N HIS A 32 2.55 16.93 -2.16
CA HIS A 32 3.99 16.83 -2.40
C HIS A 32 4.53 15.49 -1.90
N SER A 33 3.94 14.40 -2.38
CA SER A 33 4.42 13.05 -2.06
C SER A 33 5.83 12.88 -2.64
N THR A 34 6.81 12.67 -1.78
CA THR A 34 8.25 12.73 -2.10
C THR A 34 8.90 11.36 -1.91
N GLY A 35 9.99 11.12 -2.64
CA GLY A 35 10.80 9.90 -2.50
C GLY A 35 10.25 8.68 -3.24
N SER A 36 11.10 7.65 -3.32
CA SER A 36 10.75 6.33 -3.83
C SER A 36 9.72 5.66 -2.92
N VAL A 37 8.76 4.94 -3.50
CA VAL A 37 7.80 4.16 -2.71
C VAL A 37 8.50 2.94 -2.10
N PRO A 38 8.63 2.85 -0.77
CA PRO A 38 9.25 1.69 -0.12
C PRO A 38 8.40 0.44 -0.28
N ALA A 39 9.03 -0.72 -0.10
CA ALA A 39 8.31 -1.99 -0.03
C ALA A 39 7.34 -2.00 1.17
N PRO A 40 6.16 -2.63 1.05
CA PRO A 40 5.25 -2.83 2.16
C PRO A 40 5.88 -3.63 3.29
N VAL A 41 5.60 -3.24 4.52
CA VAL A 41 5.96 -3.97 5.73
C VAL A 41 4.70 -4.58 6.31
N ALA A 42 4.64 -5.92 6.36
CA ALA A 42 3.54 -6.63 7.01
C ALA A 42 3.54 -6.33 8.52
N LEU A 43 2.35 -6.13 9.07
CA LEU A 43 2.10 -5.86 10.48
C LEU A 43 1.20 -6.96 11.06
N ASP A 44 1.33 -7.21 12.36
CA ASP A 44 0.42 -8.10 13.07
C ASP A 44 -0.99 -7.51 13.10
N THR A 45 -1.98 -8.31 12.69
CA THR A 45 -3.38 -7.88 12.70
C THR A 45 -3.92 -7.71 14.12
N ARG A 46 -3.40 -8.46 15.10
CA ARG A 46 -3.85 -8.48 16.50
C ARG A 46 -5.37 -8.65 16.64
N GLY A 47 -6.02 -9.32 15.67
CA GLY A 47 -7.48 -9.45 15.60
C GLY A 47 -8.24 -8.18 15.21
N LEU A 48 -7.55 -7.08 14.90
CA LEU A 48 -8.14 -5.78 14.57
C LEU A 48 -8.48 -5.64 13.08
N PHE A 49 -7.88 -6.47 12.23
CA PHE A 49 -8.03 -6.46 10.77
C PHE A 49 -8.20 -7.89 10.26
N GLN A 50 -9.11 -8.10 9.30
CA GLN A 50 -9.26 -9.40 8.65
C GLN A 50 -8.05 -9.74 7.77
N GLU A 51 -7.47 -10.92 7.99
CA GLU A 51 -6.35 -11.55 7.23
C GLU A 51 -5.03 -10.78 7.16
N LYS A 52 -5.03 -9.57 6.60
CA LYS A 52 -3.82 -8.82 6.25
C LYS A 52 -3.86 -7.40 6.77
N PHE A 53 -2.70 -6.95 7.25
CA PHE A 53 -2.43 -5.58 7.63
C PHE A 53 -0.98 -5.25 7.28
N ALA A 54 -0.77 -4.16 6.56
CA ALA A 54 0.55 -3.73 6.12
C ALA A 54 0.66 -2.20 6.20
N ARG A 55 1.89 -1.71 6.33
CA ARG A 55 2.24 -0.30 6.22
C ARG A 55 3.15 -0.09 5.01
N VAL A 56 2.96 1.00 4.29
CA VAL A 56 3.85 1.42 3.21
C VAL A 56 4.30 2.85 3.48
N GLY A 57 5.61 3.06 3.58
CA GLY A 57 6.16 4.35 4.00
C GLY A 57 5.67 4.77 5.39
N ASP A 58 5.63 6.07 5.61
CA ASP A 58 5.31 6.61 6.94
C ASP A 58 3.81 6.83 7.16
N ASP A 59 3.03 6.84 6.08
CA ASP A 59 1.69 7.43 6.05
C ASP A 59 0.62 6.62 5.29
N VAL A 60 0.89 5.39 4.88
CA VAL A 60 -0.09 4.51 4.24
C VAL A 60 -0.24 3.20 4.99
N PHE A 61 -1.47 2.82 5.26
CA PHE A 61 -1.86 1.50 5.75
C PHE A 61 -2.74 0.81 4.73
N ILE A 62 -2.54 -0.50 4.56
CA ILE A 62 -3.34 -1.35 3.67
C ILE A 62 -3.80 -2.57 4.45
N SER A 63 -5.11 -2.85 4.46
CA SER A 63 -5.66 -3.93 5.28
C SER A 63 -6.86 -4.65 4.67
N GLY A 64 -7.22 -5.78 5.27
CA GLY A 64 -8.59 -6.28 5.22
C GLY A 64 -9.54 -5.44 6.07
N GLN A 65 -10.73 -5.97 6.33
CA GLN A 65 -11.79 -5.24 7.01
C GLN A 65 -11.33 -4.86 8.43
N PRO A 66 -11.30 -3.56 8.78
CA PRO A 66 -11.00 -3.13 10.13
C PRO A 66 -12.19 -3.37 11.07
N THR A 67 -11.88 -3.57 12.35
CA THR A 67 -12.85 -3.50 13.45
C THR A 67 -13.03 -2.05 13.92
N GLU A 68 -14.04 -1.79 14.78
CA GLU A 68 -14.19 -0.49 15.43
C GLU A 68 -12.93 -0.06 16.18
N GLN A 69 -12.34 -0.98 16.97
CA GLN A 69 -11.11 -0.73 17.69
C GLN A 69 -9.93 -0.45 16.73
N GLY A 70 -9.83 -1.21 15.63
CA GLY A 70 -8.81 -0.97 14.60
C GLY A 70 -8.88 0.45 14.02
N LEU A 71 -10.09 0.95 13.74
CA LEU A 71 -10.29 2.33 13.28
C LEU A 71 -9.90 3.37 14.33
N ARG A 72 -10.23 3.14 15.61
CA ARG A 72 -9.83 4.03 16.71
C ARG A 72 -8.31 4.05 16.91
N GLU A 73 -7.64 2.90 16.81
CA GLU A 73 -6.18 2.81 16.89
C GLU A 73 -5.50 3.52 15.70
N LEU A 74 -6.01 3.34 14.49
CA LEU A 74 -5.48 4.03 13.32
C LEU A 74 -5.67 5.54 13.40
N ARG A 75 -6.82 6.00 13.93
CA ARG A 75 -7.04 7.43 14.21
C ARG A 75 -5.98 7.98 15.17
N ALA A 76 -5.66 7.24 16.23
CA ALA A 76 -4.63 7.62 17.20
C ALA A 76 -3.22 7.65 16.57
N GLN A 77 -2.97 6.82 15.56
CA GLN A 77 -1.73 6.80 14.77
C GLN A 77 -1.67 7.89 13.68
N GLY A 78 -2.68 8.74 13.58
CA GLY A 78 -2.71 9.86 12.64
C GLY A 78 -3.37 9.56 11.29
N VAL A 79 -4.13 8.46 11.18
CA VAL A 79 -5.01 8.27 10.02
C VAL A 79 -6.10 9.34 10.04
N THR A 80 -6.26 9.99 8.88
CA THR A 80 -7.27 11.01 8.65
C THR A 80 -8.25 10.63 7.54
N THR A 81 -7.92 9.62 6.74
CA THR A 81 -8.71 9.25 5.56
C THR A 81 -8.78 7.72 5.48
N VAL A 82 -10.00 7.19 5.35
CA VAL A 82 -10.29 5.77 5.18
C VAL A 82 -10.90 5.55 3.81
N VAL A 83 -10.22 4.76 2.97
CA VAL A 83 -10.65 4.37 1.63
C VAL A 83 -11.18 2.94 1.68
N ASN A 84 -12.49 2.77 1.51
CA ASN A 84 -13.16 1.48 1.55
C ASN A 84 -13.57 1.02 0.14
N LEU A 85 -13.08 -0.16 -0.26
CA LEU A 85 -13.35 -0.77 -1.57
C LEU A 85 -14.47 -1.83 -1.55
N ARG A 86 -15.01 -2.16 -0.37
CA ARG A 86 -16.04 -3.19 -0.21
C ARG A 86 -17.35 -2.73 -0.80
N SER A 87 -18.13 -3.68 -1.32
CA SER A 87 -19.43 -3.41 -1.91
C SER A 87 -20.54 -3.25 -0.86
N PRO A 88 -21.69 -2.66 -1.18
CA PRO A 88 -22.80 -2.53 -0.23
C PRO A 88 -23.24 -3.87 0.40
N PRO A 89 -23.38 -4.99 -0.34
CA PRO A 89 -23.70 -6.30 0.27
C PRO A 89 -22.62 -6.87 1.20
N GLU A 90 -21.38 -6.40 1.07
CA GLU A 90 -20.30 -6.78 1.99
C GLU A 90 -20.34 -5.93 3.25
N MET A 91 -20.64 -4.64 3.11
CA MET A 91 -20.77 -3.71 4.23
C MET A 91 -22.00 -3.97 5.09
N SER A 92 -23.10 -4.48 4.52
CA SER A 92 -24.28 -4.89 5.31
C SER A 92 -24.01 -6.07 6.25
N ARG A 93 -22.86 -6.76 6.10
CA ARG A 93 -22.42 -7.87 6.97
C ARG A 93 -21.40 -7.42 8.02
N VAL A 94 -21.00 -6.15 8.00
CA VAL A 94 -20.13 -5.57 9.05
C VAL A 94 -21.02 -5.26 10.25
N PRO A 95 -20.64 -5.65 11.48
CA PRO A 95 -21.50 -5.54 12.65
C PRO A 95 -21.62 -4.11 13.22
N PHE A 96 -21.18 -3.09 12.48
CA PHE A 96 -21.24 -1.69 12.85
C PHE A 96 -21.30 -0.80 11.60
N ASP A 97 -21.77 0.44 11.77
CA ASP A 97 -21.74 1.45 10.71
C ASP A 97 -20.35 2.09 10.64
N GLU A 98 -19.52 1.57 9.73
CA GLU A 98 -18.15 2.06 9.52
C GLU A 98 -18.11 3.53 9.09
N ALA A 99 -19.01 3.96 8.20
CA ALA A 99 -19.02 5.32 7.69
C ALA A 99 -19.37 6.31 8.82
N ALA A 100 -20.34 5.96 9.66
CA ALA A 100 -20.71 6.75 10.84
C ALA A 100 -19.55 6.83 11.84
N LEU A 101 -18.89 5.72 12.14
CA LEU A 101 -17.76 5.70 13.08
C LEU A 101 -16.55 6.49 12.56
N VAL A 102 -16.17 6.32 11.29
CA VAL A 102 -15.07 7.08 10.68
C VAL A 102 -15.34 8.59 10.77
N LYS A 103 -16.58 9.02 10.52
CA LYS A 103 -17.01 10.41 10.66
C LYS A 103 -16.99 10.89 12.11
N GLU A 104 -17.47 10.09 13.07
CA GLU A 104 -17.40 10.38 14.51
C GLU A 104 -15.96 10.62 14.97
N LEU A 105 -15.01 9.83 14.46
CA LEU A 105 -13.58 9.95 14.75
C LEU A 105 -12.90 11.16 14.08
N GLY A 106 -13.66 11.95 13.31
CA GLY A 106 -13.16 13.12 12.58
C GLY A 106 -12.27 12.77 11.40
N MET A 107 -12.43 11.57 10.82
CA MET A 107 -11.75 11.13 9.61
C MET A 107 -12.66 11.29 8.38
N GLU A 108 -12.04 11.43 7.22
CA GLU A 108 -12.71 11.39 5.92
C GLU A 108 -12.97 9.94 5.51
N TYR A 109 -14.18 9.67 5.03
CA TYR A 109 -14.56 8.36 4.52
C TYR A 109 -14.73 8.42 3.00
N VAL A 110 -13.81 7.80 2.27
CA VAL A 110 -13.79 7.73 0.81
C VAL A 110 -14.30 6.35 0.39
N TYR A 111 -15.54 6.29 -0.08
CA TYR A 111 -16.18 5.03 -0.44
C TYR A 111 -16.10 4.77 -1.95
N LEU A 112 -15.35 3.74 -2.35
CA LEU A 112 -15.11 3.35 -3.75
C LEU A 112 -15.51 1.88 -3.96
N PRO A 113 -16.81 1.53 -3.85
CA PRO A 113 -17.25 0.13 -3.89
C PRO A 113 -16.92 -0.53 -5.24
N MET A 114 -16.37 -1.74 -5.20
CA MET A 114 -15.98 -2.50 -6.39
C MET A 114 -16.08 -4.01 -6.18
N ARG A 115 -16.49 -4.75 -7.22
CA ARG A 115 -16.59 -6.22 -7.23
C ARG A 115 -16.17 -6.90 -8.53
N GLY A 116 -15.89 -6.15 -9.60
CA GLY A 116 -15.71 -6.74 -10.93
C GLY A 116 -17.04 -7.14 -11.57
N THR A 117 -18.14 -6.48 -11.19
CA THR A 117 -19.42 -6.60 -11.92
C THR A 117 -19.60 -5.36 -12.82
N PRO A 118 -20.49 -5.40 -13.83
CA PRO A 118 -20.77 -4.22 -14.65
C PRO A 118 -21.19 -2.99 -13.83
N GLU A 119 -21.88 -3.18 -12.71
CA GLU A 119 -22.35 -2.11 -11.83
C GLU A 119 -21.26 -1.61 -10.86
N LEU A 120 -20.32 -2.48 -10.49
CA LEU A 120 -19.21 -2.19 -9.57
C LEU A 120 -17.87 -2.62 -10.19
N PRO A 121 -17.45 -2.02 -11.33
CA PRO A 121 -16.31 -2.49 -12.09
C PRO A 121 -14.98 -2.06 -11.45
N TYR A 122 -13.93 -2.80 -11.76
CA TYR A 122 -12.56 -2.29 -11.65
C TYR A 122 -12.30 -1.38 -12.87
N SER A 123 -11.86 -0.15 -12.64
CA SER A 123 -11.71 0.82 -13.74
C SER A 123 -10.61 1.85 -13.50
N PRO A 124 -10.09 2.49 -14.57
CA PRO A 124 -9.16 3.62 -14.44
C PRO A 124 -9.72 4.79 -13.62
N ALA A 125 -11.04 4.95 -13.60
CA ALA A 125 -11.70 5.95 -12.75
C ALA A 125 -11.47 5.68 -11.26
N ALA A 126 -11.46 4.41 -10.82
CA ALA A 126 -11.17 4.04 -9.44
C ALA A 126 -9.74 4.41 -9.03
N VAL A 127 -8.75 4.20 -9.92
CA VAL A 127 -7.36 4.62 -9.70
C VAL A 127 -7.26 6.13 -9.55
N LYS A 128 -7.93 6.89 -10.43
CA LYS A 128 -7.98 8.35 -10.35
C LYS A 128 -8.59 8.84 -9.04
N SER A 129 -9.71 8.26 -8.61
CA SER A 129 -10.36 8.60 -7.33
C SER A 129 -9.47 8.29 -6.14
N PHE A 130 -8.78 7.14 -6.16
CA PHE A 130 -7.83 6.79 -5.10
C PHE A 130 -6.62 7.74 -5.08
N ALA A 131 -6.06 8.09 -6.24
CA ALA A 131 -4.98 9.06 -6.34
C ALA A 131 -5.39 10.44 -5.81
N ALA A 132 -6.63 10.87 -6.05
CA ALA A 132 -7.17 12.11 -5.49
C ALA A 132 -7.28 12.04 -3.96
N ALA A 133 -7.74 10.91 -3.40
CA ALA A 133 -7.78 10.71 -1.95
C ALA A 133 -6.38 10.75 -1.33
N MET A 134 -5.40 10.10 -1.95
CA MET A 134 -4.00 10.12 -1.52
C MET A 134 -3.40 11.54 -1.52
N SER A 135 -3.63 12.29 -2.60
CA SER A 135 -3.13 13.66 -2.74
C SER A 135 -3.85 14.66 -1.83
N GLY A 136 -5.13 14.45 -1.53
CA GLY A 136 -5.94 15.32 -0.68
C GLY A 136 -5.80 15.04 0.81
N ALA A 137 -5.31 13.86 1.19
CA ALA A 137 -5.17 13.45 2.58
C ALA A 137 -4.23 14.37 3.36
N LYS A 138 -4.70 14.83 4.52
CA LYS A 138 -3.96 15.73 5.42
C LYS A 138 -3.04 14.97 6.39
N GLY A 139 -3.32 13.69 6.60
CA GLY A 139 -2.54 12.78 7.43
C GLY A 139 -2.37 11.43 6.74
N LYS A 140 -2.41 10.35 7.52
CA LYS A 140 -2.23 9.00 7.01
C LYS A 140 -3.51 8.47 6.36
N VAL A 141 -3.36 7.58 5.39
CA VAL A 141 -4.47 6.93 4.68
C VAL A 141 -4.54 5.46 5.06
N LEU A 142 -5.75 4.98 5.34
CA LEU A 142 -6.07 3.55 5.31
C LEU A 142 -6.73 3.21 3.98
N LEU A 143 -6.19 2.24 3.24
CA LEU A 143 -6.86 1.59 2.11
C LEU A 143 -7.27 0.18 2.51
N HIS A 144 -8.55 -0.18 2.40
CA HIS A 144 -8.99 -1.52 2.75
C HIS A 144 -10.07 -2.11 1.86
N CYS A 145 -10.15 -3.44 1.89
CA CYS A 145 -11.30 -4.21 1.40
C CYS A 145 -11.62 -5.33 2.42
N THR A 146 -12.15 -6.48 2.00
CA THR A 146 -12.37 -7.61 2.94
C THR A 146 -11.06 -8.18 3.49
N ILE A 147 -10.12 -8.57 2.62
CA ILE A 147 -8.86 -9.25 3.01
C ILE A 147 -7.62 -8.59 2.41
N ALA A 148 -7.66 -7.31 2.09
CA ALA A 148 -6.62 -6.58 1.34
C ALA A 148 -6.36 -7.03 -0.13
N TRP A 149 -7.06 -8.02 -0.68
CA TRP A 149 -6.83 -8.48 -2.06
C TRP A 149 -7.12 -7.38 -3.12
N ARG A 150 -8.35 -6.80 -3.15
CA ARG A 150 -8.67 -5.66 -4.04
C ARG A 150 -7.79 -4.44 -3.76
N ALA A 151 -7.52 -4.19 -2.48
CA ALA A 151 -6.66 -3.09 -2.07
C ALA A 151 -5.24 -3.23 -2.62
N SER A 152 -4.70 -4.45 -2.65
CA SER A 152 -3.38 -4.74 -3.24
C SER A 152 -3.35 -4.49 -4.74
N HIS A 153 -4.40 -4.88 -5.46
CA HIS A 153 -4.53 -4.60 -6.90
C HIS A 153 -4.65 -3.11 -7.21
N LEU A 154 -5.48 -2.38 -6.46
CA LEU A 154 -5.61 -0.93 -6.63
C LEU A 154 -4.31 -0.21 -6.26
N TRP A 155 -3.61 -0.68 -5.23
CA TRP A 155 -2.28 -0.18 -4.85
C TRP A 155 -1.28 -0.38 -5.99
N ALA A 156 -1.18 -1.58 -6.58
CA ALA A 156 -0.31 -1.84 -7.72
C ALA A 156 -0.61 -0.90 -8.90
N ALA A 157 -1.89 -0.71 -9.23
CA ALA A 157 -2.30 0.19 -10.32
C ALA A 157 -1.89 1.64 -10.03
N TYR A 158 -2.08 2.11 -8.80
CA TYR A 158 -1.62 3.43 -8.36
C TYR A 158 -0.10 3.59 -8.43
N LEU A 159 0.67 2.58 -8.00
CA LEU A 159 2.14 2.60 -8.09
C LEU A 159 2.60 2.76 -9.55
N ILE A 160 2.01 2.00 -10.46
CA ILE A 160 2.34 2.02 -11.89
C ILE A 160 1.95 3.35 -12.53
N GLN A 161 0.72 3.81 -12.27
CA GLN A 161 0.13 4.94 -13.00
C GLN A 161 0.49 6.32 -12.40
N ASN A 162 0.69 6.40 -11.09
CA ASN A 162 0.83 7.66 -10.37
C ASN A 162 2.18 7.84 -9.68
N ARG A 163 2.98 6.78 -9.57
CA ARG A 163 4.31 6.79 -8.92
C ARG A 163 5.44 6.32 -9.84
N ASP A 164 5.13 6.04 -11.09
CA ASP A 164 6.07 5.55 -12.12
C ASP A 164 6.90 4.34 -11.67
N VAL A 165 6.35 3.51 -10.78
CA VAL A 165 7.01 2.29 -10.31
C VAL A 165 6.93 1.24 -11.42
N PRO A 166 8.05 0.56 -11.76
CA PRO A 166 8.04 -0.51 -12.75
C PRO A 166 6.99 -1.58 -12.42
N VAL A 167 6.30 -2.10 -13.45
CA VAL A 167 5.18 -3.04 -13.29
C VAL A 167 5.56 -4.25 -12.44
N ALA A 168 6.69 -4.90 -12.74
CA ALA A 168 7.18 -6.04 -11.97
C ALA A 168 7.34 -5.73 -10.46
N THR A 169 7.94 -4.57 -10.14
CA THR A 169 8.13 -4.13 -8.74
C THR A 169 6.81 -3.79 -8.06
N ALA A 170 5.88 -3.12 -8.76
CA ALA A 170 4.56 -2.81 -8.21
C ALA A 170 3.75 -4.08 -7.89
N LEU A 171 3.81 -5.09 -8.78
CA LEU A 171 3.16 -6.38 -8.54
C LEU A 171 3.83 -7.15 -7.40
N GLU A 172 5.15 -7.15 -7.30
CA GLU A 172 5.88 -7.74 -6.17
C GLU A 172 5.45 -7.10 -4.84
N GLN A 173 5.44 -5.76 -4.75
CA GLN A 173 4.96 -5.07 -3.55
C GLN A 173 3.50 -5.43 -3.23
N ALA A 174 2.62 -5.51 -4.22
CA ALA A 174 1.25 -5.89 -4.00
C ALA A 174 1.10 -7.35 -3.51
N ARG A 175 1.94 -8.28 -3.98
CA ARG A 175 1.99 -9.68 -3.49
C ARG A 175 2.45 -9.75 -2.04
N MET A 176 3.38 -8.89 -1.62
CA MET A 176 3.80 -8.80 -0.21
C MET A 176 2.63 -8.41 0.72
N ILE A 177 1.60 -7.75 0.20
CA ILE A 177 0.37 -7.45 0.94
C ILE A 177 -0.61 -8.61 0.79
N ASN A 178 -1.28 -8.72 -0.35
CA ASN A 178 -2.21 -9.81 -0.64
C ASN A 178 -2.67 -9.91 -2.11
N LEU A 179 -1.89 -9.47 -3.09
CA LEU A 179 -2.18 -9.78 -4.49
C LEU A 179 -1.97 -11.28 -4.69
N MET A 180 -3.04 -11.99 -5.06
CA MET A 180 -3.01 -13.42 -5.38
C MET A 180 -3.18 -13.60 -6.89
N ASP A 181 -2.17 -14.18 -7.55
CA ASP A 181 -2.14 -14.32 -9.01
C ASP A 181 -3.21 -15.29 -9.57
N ASP A 182 -3.67 -16.23 -8.75
CA ASP A 182 -4.64 -17.26 -9.14
C ASP A 182 -6.09 -16.88 -8.81
N MET A 183 -6.29 -15.98 -7.84
CA MET A 183 -7.62 -15.52 -7.47
C MET A 183 -8.11 -14.51 -8.50
N ARG A 184 -9.28 -14.78 -9.09
CA ARG A 184 -10.00 -13.86 -9.99
C ARG A 184 -11.45 -13.77 -9.54
N MET A 185 -12.05 -12.59 -9.68
CA MET A 185 -13.48 -12.40 -9.39
C MET A 185 -14.33 -12.57 -10.65
N ASP A 186 -13.83 -12.07 -11.79
CA ASP A 186 -14.53 -12.05 -13.07
C ASP A 186 -13.56 -12.31 -14.24
N GLY A 187 -13.88 -13.30 -15.06
CA GLY A 187 -13.15 -13.60 -16.29
C GLY A 187 -11.67 -13.97 -16.09
N ASP A 188 -10.87 -13.73 -17.14
CA ASP A 188 -9.46 -14.16 -17.19
C ASP A 188 -8.47 -13.04 -16.81
N ARG A 189 -8.98 -11.81 -16.59
CA ARG A 189 -8.16 -10.62 -16.28
C ARG A 189 -8.08 -10.39 -14.78
N GLN A 190 -6.92 -9.95 -14.30
CA GLN A 190 -6.75 -9.52 -12.91
C GLN A 190 -7.30 -8.10 -12.72
N PRO A 191 -7.79 -7.73 -11.51
CA PRO A 191 -8.28 -6.38 -11.24
C PRO A 191 -7.27 -5.28 -11.58
N VAL A 192 -5.97 -5.50 -11.34
CA VAL A 192 -4.90 -4.53 -11.69
C VAL A 192 -4.90 -4.16 -13.18
N GLU A 193 -5.21 -5.10 -14.07
CA GLU A 193 -5.27 -4.84 -15.52
C GLU A 193 -6.52 -4.04 -15.90
N ALA A 194 -7.65 -4.33 -15.24
CA ALA A 194 -8.88 -3.57 -15.42
C ALA A 194 -8.75 -2.14 -14.87
N PHE A 195 -8.10 -1.96 -13.73
CA PHE A 195 -7.73 -0.65 -13.19
C PHE A 195 -6.85 0.15 -14.14
N LEU A 196 -5.88 -0.49 -14.80
CA LEU A 196 -5.00 0.18 -15.76
C LEU A 196 -5.60 0.30 -17.17
N GLY A 197 -6.73 -0.36 -17.43
CA GLY A 197 -7.35 -0.41 -18.76
C GLY A 197 -6.51 -1.15 -19.82
N ARG A 198 -5.49 -1.92 -19.43
CA ARG A 198 -4.56 -2.61 -20.33
C ARG A 198 -4.04 -3.91 -19.72
N ALA A 199 -3.63 -4.86 -20.57
CA ALA A 199 -3.03 -6.10 -20.09
C ALA A 199 -1.61 -5.86 -19.56
N LEU A 200 -1.16 -6.72 -18.64
CA LEU A 200 0.20 -6.73 -18.09
C LEU A 200 0.87 -8.05 -18.44
N ALA A 201 2.04 -8.00 -19.08
CA ALA A 201 2.79 -9.20 -19.48
C ALA A 201 3.26 -10.03 -18.26
N GLU A 202 3.42 -9.36 -17.13
CA GLU A 202 3.86 -9.91 -15.84
C GLU A 202 2.71 -10.61 -15.08
N VAL A 203 1.47 -10.45 -15.53
CA VAL A 203 0.32 -11.15 -14.97
C VAL A 203 0.05 -12.40 -15.81
N GLY A 204 0.17 -13.56 -15.17
CA GLY A 204 -0.15 -14.82 -15.83
C GLY A 204 -1.64 -14.85 -16.18
N HIS A 205 -1.98 -15.10 -17.44
CA HIS A 205 -3.32 -15.51 -17.84
C HIS A 205 -3.29 -17.03 -17.95
N GLY A 206 -3.74 -17.73 -16.91
CA GLY A 206 -3.79 -19.18 -16.93
C GLY A 206 -4.53 -19.66 -18.19
N LYS A 207 -4.02 -20.72 -18.83
CA LYS A 207 -4.83 -21.43 -19.84
C LYS A 207 -5.99 -22.08 -19.09
N ARG A 208 -7.22 -21.80 -19.53
CA ARG A 208 -8.40 -22.54 -19.05
C ARG A 208 -8.25 -24.04 -19.32
#